data_AF-A0A2P5TRA2-F1
#
_entry.id   AF-A0A2P5TRA2-F1
#
_cell.length_a   1.000
_cell.length_b   1.000
_cell.length_c   1.000
_cell.angle_alpha   90.00
_cell.angle_beta   90.00
_cell.angle_gamma   90.00
#
_symmetry.space_group_name_H-M   'P 1'
#
loop_
_entity.id
_entity.type
_entity.pdbx_description
1 polymer ?
#
loop_
_entity_poly.entity_id
_entity_poly.type
_entity_poly.pdbx_seq_one_letter_code
_entity_poly.pdbx_strand_id
1 'polypeptide(L)' 'MKFDSWSAFWAMGGYGFYVWLSFALTIFALLALVVSTMTTRKSLLRAVKQKQARAARRKAAQKLENTL' A
#
# COMPACT_ATOMS: atom_id res chain seq x y z
N MET A 1 45.09 1.52 10.34
CA MET A 1 43.82 1.51 9.59
C MET A 1 42.71 1.70 10.61
N LYS A 2 41.83 2.70 10.46
CA LYS A 2 40.92 3.16 11.56
C LYS A 2 39.45 2.76 11.37
N PHE A 3 39.14 1.99 10.33
CA PHE A 3 37.77 1.53 10.06
C PHE A 3 37.82 0.17 9.35
N ASP A 4 38.23 -0.89 10.06
CA ASP A 4 38.51 -2.19 9.43
C ASP A 4 37.29 -3.11 9.29
N SER A 5 36.05 -2.67 9.52
CA SER A 5 34.91 -3.58 9.37
C SER A 5 33.58 -2.88 9.14
N TRP A 6 32.82 -3.34 8.15
CA TRP A 6 31.37 -3.10 8.01
C TRP A 6 30.65 -3.35 9.35
N SER A 7 31.12 -4.35 10.11
CA SER A 7 30.68 -4.66 11.47
C SER A 7 30.79 -3.50 12.46
N ALA A 8 31.86 -2.68 12.41
CA ALA A 8 32.03 -1.54 13.31
C ALA A 8 31.06 -0.39 12.99
N PHE A 9 30.53 -0.33 11.76
CA PHE A 9 29.50 0.64 11.35
C PHE A 9 28.11 0.26 11.89
N TRP A 10 27.82 -1.04 11.94
CA TRP A 10 26.61 -1.58 12.58
C TRP A 10 26.72 -1.57 14.12
N ALA A 11 27.92 -1.85 14.63
CA ALA A 11 28.26 -1.91 16.05
C ALA A 11 29.10 -0.70 16.48
N MET A 12 28.72 0.51 16.04
CA MET A 12 29.33 1.77 16.50
C MET A 12 28.94 1.99 17.97
N GLY A 13 29.62 1.30 18.88
CA GLY A 13 29.65 1.52 20.34
C GLY A 13 28.35 2.02 20.98
N GLY A 14 27.22 1.35 20.76
CA GLY A 14 25.92 1.67 21.37
C GLY A 14 25.00 2.62 20.57
N TYR A 15 25.51 3.39 19.60
CA TYR A 15 24.70 4.39 18.87
C TYR A 15 24.09 3.90 17.55
N GLY A 16 24.68 2.88 16.92
CA GLY A 16 24.19 2.32 15.65
C GLY A 16 22.74 1.86 15.71
N PHE A 17 22.30 1.31 16.85
CA PHE A 17 20.93 0.84 17.05
C PHE A 17 19.90 1.97 16.89
N TYR A 18 20.14 3.14 17.46
CA TYR A 18 19.22 4.28 17.39
C TYR A 18 19.11 4.84 15.96
N VAL A 19 20.23 4.86 15.24
CA VAL A 19 20.27 5.30 13.84
C VAL A 19 19.43 4.36 12.97
N TRP A 20 19.70 3.05 13.05
CA TRP A 20 18.95 2.06 12.28
C TRP A 20 17.46 2.05 12.61
N LEU A 21 17.07 2.24 13.88
CA LEU A 21 15.66 2.34 14.25
C LEU A 21 14.98 3.56 13.63
N SER A 22 15.67 4.71 13.61
CA SER A 22 15.17 5.95 13.03
C SER A 22 14.99 5.85 11.51
N PHE A 23 15.96 5.24 10.82
CA PHE A 23 15.86 4.93 9.39
C PHE A 23 14.75 3.92 9.11
N ALA A 24 14.64 2.86 9.91
CA ALA A 24 13.58 1.86 9.76
C ALA A 24 12.19 2.48 9.95
N LEU A 25 11.99 3.34 10.94
CA LEU A 25 10.76 4.09 11.16
C LEU A 25 10.41 4.98 9.95
N THR A 26 11.40 5.67 9.40
CA THR A 26 11.20 6.53 8.23
C THR A 26 10.82 5.71 7.00
N ILE A 27 11.52 4.61 6.73
CA ILE A 27 11.20 3.69 5.63
C ILE A 27 9.80 3.10 5.83
N PHE A 28 9.45 2.71 7.05
CA PHE A 28 8.14 2.19 7.39
C PHE A 28 7.04 3.21 7.13
N ALA A 29 7.23 4.47 7.52
CA ALA A 29 6.28 5.55 7.26
C ALA A 29 6.09 5.79 5.76
N LEU A 30 7.18 5.79 4.98
CA LEU A 30 7.11 5.91 3.52
C LEU A 30 6.38 4.73 2.88
N LEU A 31 6.67 3.50 3.30
CA LEU A 31 5.96 2.31 2.82
C LEU A 31 4.48 2.37 3.17
N ALA A 32 4.12 2.78 4.38
CA ALA A 32 2.73 2.95 4.80
C ALA A 32 2.00 3.98 3.92
N LEU A 33 2.66 5.09 3.57
CA LEU A 33 2.11 6.12 2.68
C LEU A 33 1.89 5.58 1.26
N VAL A 34 2.86 4.83 0.72
CA VAL A 34 2.75 4.19 -0.60
C VAL A 34 1.61 3.16 -0.60
N VAL A 35 1.56 2.28 0.39
CA VAL A 35 0.50 1.26 0.54
C VAL A 35 -0.87 1.92 0.68
N SER A 36 -0.98 2.99 1.47
CA SER A 36 -2.21 3.76 1.63
C SER A 36 -2.68 4.35 0.29
N THR A 37 -1.75 4.93 -0.48
CA THR A 37 -2.02 5.48 -1.82
C THR A 37 -2.50 4.39 -2.79
N MET A 38 -1.82 3.25 -2.82
CA MET A 38 -2.21 2.11 -3.66
C MET A 38 -3.57 1.52 -3.25
N THR A 39 -3.83 1.43 -1.95
CA THR A 39 -5.07 0.87 -1.42
C THR A 39 -6.25 1.79 -1.70
N THR A 40 -6.05 3.10 -1.59
CA THR A 40 -7.06 4.12 -1.95
C THR A 40 -7.47 3.98 -3.42
N ARG A 41 -6.51 3.87 -4.34
CA ARG A 41 -6.80 3.67 -5.77
C ARG A 41 -7.57 2.37 -6.03
N LYS A 42 -7.21 1.27 -5.35
CA LYS A 42 -7.92 -0.01 -5.47
C LYS A 42 -9.33 0.06 -4.89
N SER A 43 -9.54 0.79 -3.79
CA SER A 43 -10.85 0.93 -3.15
C SER A 43 -11.85 1.64 -4.09
N LEU A 44 -11.42 2.69 -4.78
CA LEU A 44 -12.23 3.43 -5.74
C LEU A 44 -12.65 2.54 -6.93
N LEU A 45 -11.69 1.80 -7.50
CA LEU A 45 -11.99 0.86 -8.60
C LEU A 45 -12.94 -0.26 -8.15
N ARG A 46 -12.80 -0.75 -6.93
CA ARG A 46 -13.68 -1.78 -6.36
C ARG A 46 -15.10 -1.25 -6.14
N ALA A 47 -15.24 -0.02 -5.68
CA ALA A 47 -16.53 0.65 -5.53
C ALA A 47 -17.22 0.87 -6.88
N VAL A 48 -16.48 1.29 -7.92
CA VAL A 48 -17.01 1.45 -9.28
C VAL A 48 -17.46 0.11 -9.87
N LYS A 49 -16.66 -0.96 -9.74
CA LYS A 49 -17.04 -2.30 -10.20
C LYS A 49 -18.33 -2.81 -9.53
N GLN A 50 -18.49 -2.60 -8.22
CA GLN A 50 -19.72 -2.99 -7.52
C GLN A 50 -20.96 -2.21 -8.01
N LYS A 51 -20.81 -0.90 -8.28
CA LYS A 51 -21.91 -0.09 -8.84
C LYS A 51 -22.29 -0.55 -10.25
N GLN A 52 -21.30 -0.83 -11.12
CA GLN A 52 -21.54 -1.35 -12.46
C GLN A 52 -22.24 -2.71 -12.45
N ALA A 53 -21.82 -3.64 -11.58
CA ALA A 53 -22.46 -4.96 -11.48
C ALA A 53 -23.94 -4.86 -11.11
N ARG A 54 -24.32 -3.93 -10.22
CA ARG A 54 -25.71 -3.68 -9.86
C ARG A 54 -26.51 -3.03 -11.00
N ALA A 55 -25.90 -2.08 -11.72
CA ALA A 55 -26.52 -1.45 -12.88
C ALA A 55 -26.74 -2.43 -14.05
N ALA A 56 -25.78 -3.33 -14.29
CA ALA A 56 -25.89 -4.37 -15.32
C ALA A 56 -27.06 -5.34 -15.04
N ARG A 57 -27.28 -5.73 -13.78
CA ARG A 57 -28.42 -6.56 -13.39
C ARG A 57 -29.76 -5.87 -13.63
N ARG A 58 -29.87 -4.57 -13.33
CA ARG A 58 -31.09 -3.78 -13.61
C ARG A 58 -31.35 -3.64 -15.11
N LYS A 59 -30.31 -3.41 -15.91
CA LYS A 59 -30.44 -3.38 -17.38
C LYS A 59 -30.86 -4.73 -17.96
N ALA A 60 -30.34 -5.84 -17.43
CA ALA A 60 -30.73 -7.17 -17.87
C ALA A 60 -32.22 -7.45 -17.58
N ALA A 61 -32.73 -7.06 -16.41
CA ALA A 61 -34.15 -7.18 -16.07
C ALA A 61 -35.04 -6.30 -16.97
N GLN A 62 -34.66 -5.05 -17.22
CA GLN A 62 -35.39 -4.15 -18.12
C GLN A 62 -35.39 -4.65 -19.58
N LYS A 63 -34.29 -5.26 -20.03
CA LYS A 63 -34.22 -5.83 -21.38
C LYS A 63 -35.18 -7.01 -21.51
N LEU A 64 -35.28 -7.86 -20.49
CA LEU A 64 -36.22 -8.98 -20.47
C LEU A 64 -37.68 -8.52 -20.51
N GLU A 65 -38.00 -7.43 -19.80
CA GLU A 65 -39.35 -6.84 -19.76
C GLU A 65 -39.74 -6.14 -21.08
N ASN A 66 -38.77 -5.59 -21.82
CA ASN A 66 -39.01 -4.96 -23.13
C ASN A 66 -39.13 -5.96 -24.29
N THR A 67 -38.78 -7.24 -24.07
CA THR A 67 -38.84 -8.28 -25.13
C THR A 67 -40.08 -9.17 -25.03
N LEU A 68 -41.00 -8.90 -24.10
CA LEU A 68 -42.32 -9.54 -23.95
C LEU A 68 -43.41 -8.61 -24.48
#